data_AF-A0AAV4Z297-F1
#
_entry.id   AF-A0AAV4Z297-F1
#
_cell.length_a   1.000
_cell.length_b   1.000
_cell.length_c   1.000
_cell.angle_alpha   90.00
_cell.angle_beta   90.00
_cell.angle_gamma   90.00
#
_symmetry.space_group_name_H-M   'P 1'
#
loop_
_entity.id
_entity.type
_entity.pdbx_description
1 polymer ?
#
loop_
_entity_poly.entity_id
_entity_poly.type
_entity_poly.pdbx_seq_one_letter_code
_entity_poly.pdbx_strand_id
1 'polypeptide(L)' 'MRHTPITAAFLACTMLVATPALAITVTNQDKGEHTLMVDKGEAQATQKLAAGASAEIECKEGCELRVTGS' A
#
# COMPACT_ATOMS: atom_id res chain seq x y z
N MET A 1 -37.30 -5.34 -48.22
CA MET A 1 -36.19 -4.76 -47.42
C MET A 1 -36.52 -5.00 -45.96
N ARG A 2 -35.74 -5.86 -45.29
CA ARG A 2 -35.96 -6.31 -43.90
C ARG A 2 -34.69 -5.95 -43.14
N HIS A 3 -34.76 -4.97 -42.24
CA HIS A 3 -33.62 -4.51 -41.46
C HIS A 3 -33.49 -5.41 -40.23
N THR A 4 -32.45 -6.25 -40.21
CA THR A 4 -32.08 -7.08 -39.07
C THR A 4 -31.37 -6.19 -38.05
N PRO A 5 -31.83 -6.06 -36.80
CA PRO A 5 -31.09 -5.33 -35.79
C PRO A 5 -29.87 -6.15 -35.39
N ILE A 6 -28.68 -5.65 -35.72
CA ILE A 6 -27.40 -6.19 -35.26
C ILE A 6 -27.36 -5.93 -33.75
N THR A 7 -27.71 -6.93 -32.96
CA THR A 7 -27.49 -6.97 -31.51
C THR A 7 -25.98 -7.01 -31.27
N ALA A 8 -25.40 -5.81 -31.11
CA ALA A 8 -24.01 -5.63 -30.74
C ALA A 8 -23.77 -6.22 -29.35
N ALA A 9 -23.13 -7.38 -29.30
CA ALA A 9 -22.60 -7.96 -28.07
C ALA A 9 -21.43 -7.10 -27.58
N PHE A 10 -21.71 -6.12 -26.73
CA PHE A 10 -20.68 -5.40 -25.98
C PHE A 10 -20.19 -6.30 -24.84
N LEU A 11 -19.14 -7.09 -25.11
CA LEU A 11 -18.31 -7.68 -24.06
C LEU A 11 -17.50 -6.54 -23.41
N ALA A 12 -17.96 -6.05 -22.26
CA ALA A 12 -17.19 -5.16 -21.41
C ALA A 12 -16.07 -5.97 -20.72
N CYS A 13 -14.86 -5.88 -21.27
CA CYS A 13 -13.67 -6.50 -20.69
C CYS A 13 -13.17 -5.61 -19.53
N THR A 14 -13.73 -5.79 -18.34
CA THR A 14 -13.24 -5.14 -17.12
C THR A 14 -11.97 -5.86 -16.67
N MET A 15 -10.80 -5.39 -17.11
CA MET A 15 -9.53 -5.80 -16.51
C MET A 15 -9.48 -5.20 -15.10
N LEU A 16 -9.60 -6.05 -14.06
CA LEU A 16 -9.24 -5.64 -12.70
C LEU A 16 -7.75 -5.32 -12.70
N VAL A 17 -7.41 -4.04 -12.69
CA VAL A 17 -6.05 -3.57 -12.42
C VAL A 17 -5.78 -3.87 -10.95
N ALA A 18 -5.14 -5.00 -10.66
CA ALA A 18 -4.63 -5.28 -9.34
C ALA A 18 -3.46 -4.32 -9.10
N THR A 19 -3.67 -3.27 -8.30
CA THR A 19 -2.56 -2.44 -7.84
C THR A 19 -1.72 -3.30 -6.89
N PRO A 20 -0.39 -3.36 -7.06
CA PRO A 20 0.45 -4.08 -6.12
C PRO A 20 0.35 -3.38 -4.76
N ALA A 21 -0.17 -4.09 -3.76
CA ALA A 21 -0.06 -3.64 -2.37
C ALA A 21 1.42 -3.70 -2.00
N LEU A 22 2.07 -2.53 -1.91
CA LEU A 22 3.45 -2.43 -1.47
C LEU A 22 3.48 -2.64 0.05
N ALA A 23 3.70 -3.88 0.47
CA ALA A 23 4.05 -4.19 1.85
C ALA A 23 5.54 -3.90 2.05
N ILE A 24 5.86 -2.98 2.96
CA ILE A 24 7.23 -2.60 3.30
C ILE A 24 7.53 -3.15 4.69
N THR A 25 8.63 -3.91 4.81
CA THR A 25 9.13 -4.36 6.12
C THR A 25 10.23 -3.41 6.60
N VAL A 26 10.10 -2.88 7.80
CA VAL A 26 11.12 -2.06 8.46
C VAL A 26 11.67 -2.82 9.65
N THR A 27 12.97 -3.08 9.65
CA THR A 27 13.68 -3.76 10.74
C THR A 27 14.59 -2.78 11.46
N ASN A 28 14.42 -2.67 12.77
CA ASN A 28 15.34 -1.95 13.63
C ASN A 28 16.56 -2.83 13.92
N GLN A 29 17.70 -2.52 13.28
CA GLN A 29 18.97 -3.22 13.51
C GLN A 29 19.79 -2.62 14.64
N ASP A 30 19.32 -1.52 15.25
CA ASP A 30 19.98 -0.86 16.35
C ASP A 30 19.66 -1.52 17.69
N LYS A 31 20.44 -1.15 18.71
CA LYS A 31 20.24 -1.57 20.10
C LYS A 31 19.25 -0.68 20.86
N GLY A 32 18.82 0.42 20.25
CA GLY A 32 17.89 1.40 20.82
C GLY A 32 16.46 1.21 20.32
N GLU A 33 15.50 1.87 20.97
CA GLU A 33 14.13 1.98 20.49
C GLU A 33 14.02 3.13 19.48
N HIS A 34 13.41 2.86 18.33
CA HIS A 34 13.13 3.87 17.32
C HIS A 34 11.62 4.02 17.12
N THR A 35 11.18 5.23 16.82
CA THR A 35 9.77 5.49 16.47
C THR A 35 9.65 5.66 14.97
N LEU A 36 8.97 4.73 14.32
CA LEU A 36 8.61 4.78 12.91
C LEU A 36 7.29 5.53 12.74
N MET A 37 7.31 6.56 11.90
CA MET A 37 6.13 7.25 11.44
C MET A 37 5.86 6.85 9.99
N VAL A 38 4.62 6.45 9.73
CA VAL A 38 4.10 6.07 8.42
C VAL A 38 3.04 7.08 8.05
N ASP A 39 3.32 7.87 7.02
CA ASP A 39 2.37 8.81 6.45
C ASP A 39 1.73 8.22 5.19
N LYS A 40 0.41 8.08 5.17
CA LYS A 40 -0.37 7.60 4.02
C LYS A 40 -1.13 8.74 3.33
N GLY A 41 -0.71 9.98 3.51
CA GLY A 41 -1.36 11.17 2.98
C GLY A 41 -2.50 11.66 3.88
N GLU A 42 -3.60 10.91 3.96
CA GLU A 42 -4.75 11.28 4.82
C GLU A 42 -4.65 10.76 6.26
N ALA A 43 -3.81 9.74 6.49
CA ALA A 43 -3.65 9.10 7.78
C ALA A 43 -2.17 8.93 8.14
N GLN A 44 -1.82 9.33 9.35
CA GLN A 44 -0.49 9.12 9.91
C GLN A 44 -0.56 8.07 11.03
N ALA A 45 0.31 7.07 10.96
CA ALA A 45 0.46 6.04 11.98
C ALA A 45 1.86 6.10 12.57
N THR A 46 1.95 5.88 13.88
CA THR A 46 3.23 5.86 14.59
C THR A 46 3.38 4.51 15.28
N GLN A 47 4.51 3.84 15.02
CA GLN A 47 4.86 2.57 15.64
C GLN A 47 6.22 2.67 16.30
N LYS A 48 6.30 2.19 17.53
CA LYS A 48 7.58 2.00 18.21
C LYS A 48 8.17 0.67 17.82
N LEU A 49 9.41 0.70 17.37
CA LEU A 49 10.23 -0.45 17.04
C LEU A 49 11.29 -0.59 18.13
N ALA A 50 11.10 -1.59 18.99
CA ALA A 50 12.14 -2.00 19.93
C ALA A 50 13.39 -2.52 19.20
N ALA A 51 14.51 -2.62 19.91
CA ALA A 51 15.76 -3.13 19.37
C ALA A 51 15.57 -4.52 18.74
N GLY A 52 16.04 -4.71 17.51
CA GLY A 52 15.89 -5.96 16.76
C GLY A 52 14.47 -6.27 16.26
N ALA A 53 13.48 -5.43 16.56
CA ALA A 53 12.10 -5.65 16.12
C ALA A 53 11.92 -5.31 14.64
N SER A 54 10.92 -5.93 14.02
CA SER A 54 10.48 -5.59 12.67
C SER A 54 9.00 -5.26 12.65
N ALA A 55 8.63 -4.32 11.80
CA ALA A 55 7.25 -3.94 11.52
C ALA A 55 6.98 -4.10 10.03
N GLU A 56 5.81 -4.63 9.71
CA GLU A 56 5.31 -4.68 8.34
C GLU A 56 4.26 -3.60 8.16
N ILE A 57 4.44 -2.80 7.11
CA ILE A 57 3.62 -1.64 6.81
C ILE A 57 3.04 -1.83 5.42
N GLU A 58 1.72 -1.97 5.37
CA GLU A 58 1.00 -2.05 4.11
C GLU A 58 0.70 -0.64 3.58
N CYS A 59 1.31 -0.30 2.44
CA CYS A 59 1.18 0.99 1.77
C CYS A 59 0.50 0.81 0.40
N LYS A 60 -0.83 0.65 0.43
CA LYS A 60 -1.66 0.38 -0.75
C LYS A 60 -1.58 1.47 -1.83
N GLU A 61 -1.48 2.73 -1.42
CA GLU A 61 -1.50 3.91 -2.30
C GLU A 61 -0.12 4.61 -2.37
N GLY A 62 0.91 4.02 -1.77
CA GLY A 62 2.16 4.70 -1.43
C GLY A 62 2.11 5.35 -0.04
N CYS A 63 3.26 5.44 0.61
CA CYS A 63 3.40 6.04 1.93
C CYS A 63 4.80 6.65 2.10
N GLU A 64 4.91 7.63 2.98
CA GLU A 64 6.19 8.17 3.42
C GLU A 64 6.57 7.54 4.76
N LEU A 65 7.83 7.10 4.87
CA LEU A 65 8.37 6.51 6.10
C LEU A 65 9.40 7.46 6.70
N ARG A 66 9.22 7.82 7.98
CA ARG A 66 10.16 8.64 8.74
C ARG A 66 10.54 7.93 10.03
N VAL A 67 11.83 7.91 10.35
CA VAL A 67 12.34 7.34 11.60
C VAL A 67 12.76 8.49 12.51
N THR A 68 12.30 8.46 13.77
CA THR A 68 12.66 9.45 14.78
C THR A 68 13.12 8.75 16.06
N GLY A 69 14.12 9.32 16.72
CA GLY A 69 14.77 8.74 17.90
C GLY A 69 16.15 8.19 17.58
N SER A 70 17.11 8.44 18.48
CA SER A 70 18.47 7.91 18.52
C SER A 70 18.90 7.84 19.98
#